data_AF-A0A6N6T258-F1
#
_entry.id   AF-A0A6N6T258-F1
#
_cell.length_a   1.000
_cell.length_b   1.000
_cell.length_c   1.000
_cell.angle_alpha   90.00
_cell.angle_beta   90.00
_cell.angle_gamma   90.00
#
_symmetry.space_group_name_H-M   'P 1'
#
loop_
_entity.id
_entity.type
_entity.pdbx_description
1 polymer ?
#
loop_
_entity_poly.entity_id
_entity_poly.type
_entity_poly.pdbx_seq_one_letter_code
_entity_poly.pdbx_strand_id
1 'polypeptide(L)'
;MARGEAIEEAAMQLVARLENELLTEESYFRCQLLREDLARLKRLQELACSAPNVQAFEKEGRMLAWTPDSLRNWELKEALDPFLQAFYAAATIGGSNAEDRLLAAWRALDARRLERLVGCLSRVPRPEGG
;
A
#
# COMPACT_ATOMS: atom_id res chain seq x y z
N MET A 1 -6.51 13.68 22.00
CA MET A 1 -5.58 12.87 21.17
C MET A 1 -5.05 13.78 20.10
N ALA A 2 -3.73 13.99 20.09
CA ALA A 2 -3.11 14.79 19.05
C ALA A 2 -3.26 14.02 17.73
N ARG A 3 -3.54 14.72 16.63
CA ARG A 3 -3.68 14.15 15.29
C ARG A 3 -2.49 13.25 14.91
N GLY A 4 -1.31 13.38 15.54
CA GLY A 4 -0.16 12.51 15.33
C GLY A 4 -0.20 11.14 16.02
N GLU A 5 -0.83 10.98 17.19
CA GLU A 5 -0.81 9.72 17.96
C GLU A 5 -1.66 8.63 17.30
N ALA A 6 -2.83 8.97 16.78
CA ALA A 6 -3.68 8.04 16.04
C ALA A 6 -3.08 7.64 14.67
N ILE A 7 -2.28 8.53 14.06
CA ILE A 7 -1.51 8.24 12.84
C ILE A 7 -0.42 7.23 13.13
N GLU A 8 0.24 7.36 14.28
CA GLU A 8 1.21 6.38 14.73
C GLU A 8 0.56 5.02 14.92
N GLU A 9 -0.50 4.91 15.70
CA GLU A 9 -1.04 3.62 16.16
C GLU A 9 -1.56 2.72 15.02
N ALA A 10 -2.39 3.24 14.11
CA ALA A 10 -2.98 2.44 13.04
C ALA A 10 -1.97 2.11 11.91
N ALA A 11 -1.11 3.06 11.55
CA ALA A 11 -0.02 2.79 10.61
C ALA A 11 1.01 1.82 11.23
N MET A 12 1.28 1.94 12.54
CA MET A 12 2.15 1.03 13.28
C MET A 12 1.61 -0.40 13.27
N GLN A 13 0.30 -0.65 13.32
CA GLN A 13 -0.21 -2.02 13.28
C GLN A 13 0.01 -2.70 11.92
N LEU A 14 -0.31 -2.02 10.81
CA LEU A 14 -0.05 -2.58 9.47
C LEU A 14 1.45 -2.74 9.22
N VAL A 15 2.26 -1.75 9.61
CA VAL A 15 3.73 -1.80 9.50
C VAL A 15 4.30 -2.94 10.35
N ALA A 16 3.93 -3.06 11.63
CA ALA A 16 4.40 -4.13 12.52
C ALA A 16 4.01 -5.51 12.00
N ARG A 17 2.83 -5.64 11.38
CA ARG A 17 2.41 -6.89 10.75
C ARG A 17 3.32 -7.28 9.58
N LEU A 18 3.66 -6.34 8.72
CA LEU A 18 4.55 -6.57 7.58
C LEU A 18 6.01 -6.77 8.00
N GLU A 19 6.45 -6.11 9.08
CA GLU A 19 7.75 -6.35 9.71
C GLU A 19 7.84 -7.79 10.24
N ASN A 20 6.78 -8.28 10.90
CA ASN A 20 6.71 -9.68 11.33
C ASN A 20 6.68 -10.66 10.15
N GLU A 21 5.95 -10.35 9.08
CA GLU A 21 5.94 -11.18 7.85
C GLU A 21 7.35 -11.28 7.25
N LEU A 22 8.08 -10.16 7.19
CA LEU A 22 9.46 -10.09 6.69
C LEU A 22 10.44 -10.95 7.50
N LEU A 23 10.21 -11.14 8.80
CA LEU A 23 11.06 -12.01 9.64
C LEU A 23 10.90 -13.50 9.32
N THR A 24 9.76 -13.89 8.76
CA THR A 24 9.42 -15.29 8.48
C THR A 24 9.42 -15.64 6.99
N GLU A 25 9.50 -14.65 6.10
CA GLU A 25 9.49 -14.85 4.66
C GLU A 25 10.85 -15.37 4.16
N GLU A 26 10.82 -16.48 3.42
CA GLU A 26 12.01 -17.15 2.90
C GLU A 26 12.30 -16.77 1.44
N SER A 27 11.27 -16.34 0.69
CA SER A 27 11.43 -15.92 -0.69
C SER A 27 12.15 -14.56 -0.76
N TYR A 28 13.35 -14.54 -1.35
CA TYR A 28 14.11 -13.31 -1.62
C TYR A 28 13.29 -12.23 -2.35
N PHE A 29 12.46 -12.62 -3.32
CA PHE A 29 11.59 -11.71 -4.07
C PHE A 29 10.55 -11.05 -3.16
N ARG A 30 9.76 -11.85 -2.44
CA ARG A 30 8.80 -11.38 -1.43
C ARG A 30 9.43 -10.52 -0.34
N CYS A 31 10.61 -10.89 0.18
CA CYS A 31 11.36 -10.06 1.13
C CYS A 31 11.68 -8.67 0.57
N GLN A 32 12.12 -8.60 -0.69
CA GLN A 32 12.40 -7.32 -1.34
C GLN A 32 11.12 -6.48 -1.52
N LEU A 33 10.02 -7.11 -1.95
CA LEU A 33 8.73 -6.42 -2.06
C LEU A 33 8.24 -5.88 -0.71
N LEU A 34 8.29 -6.70 0.34
CA LEU A 34 7.91 -6.30 1.70
C LEU A 34 8.74 -5.11 2.20
N ARG A 35 10.05 -5.10 1.93
CA ARG A 35 10.92 -3.95 2.29
C ARG A 35 10.52 -2.67 1.58
N GLU A 36 10.24 -2.75 0.28
CA GLU A 36 9.77 -1.59 -0.47
C GLU A 36 8.40 -1.12 0.02
N ASP A 37 7.52 -2.04 0.38
CA ASP A 37 6.19 -1.72 0.90
C ASP A 37 6.27 -1.05 2.27
N LEU A 38 7.12 -1.54 3.16
CA LEU A 38 7.41 -0.88 4.44
C LEU A 38 7.92 0.55 4.23
N ALA A 39 8.79 0.78 3.24
CA ALA A 39 9.26 2.12 2.91
C ALA A 39 8.13 3.03 2.39
N ARG A 40 7.23 2.50 1.55
CA ARG A 40 6.06 3.25 1.04
C ARG A 40 5.07 3.59 2.16
N LEU A 41 4.82 2.66 3.08
CA LEU A 41 3.93 2.87 4.22
C LEU A 41 4.46 3.94 5.18
N LYS A 42 5.77 3.92 5.46
CA LYS A 42 6.44 4.96 6.24
C LYS A 42 6.31 6.33 5.57
N ARG A 43 6.49 6.38 4.24
CA ARG A 43 6.28 7.62 3.48
C ARG A 43 4.82 8.09 3.51
N LEU A 44 3.85 7.20 3.41
CA LEU A 44 2.43 7.55 3.55
C LEU A 44 2.12 8.09 4.95
N GLN A 45 2.74 7.56 6.00
CA GLN A 45 2.58 8.07 7.36
C GLN A 45 3.03 9.54 7.45
N GLU A 46 4.21 9.87 6.93
CA GLU A 46 4.71 11.24 6.87
C GLU A 46 3.78 12.17 6.07
N LEU A 47 3.25 11.67 4.95
CA LEU A 47 2.29 12.41 4.12
C LEU A 47 0.96 12.63 4.86
N ALA A 48 0.46 11.64 5.61
CA ALA A 48 -0.79 11.77 6.36
C ALA A 48 -0.69 12.84 7.46
N CYS A 49 0.47 12.95 8.11
CA CYS A 49 0.77 13.99 9.11
C CYS A 49 0.80 15.40 8.52
N SER A 50 1.34 15.54 7.31
CA SER A 50 1.57 16.86 6.68
C SER A 50 0.44 17.30 5.74
N ALA A 51 -0.40 16.38 5.27
CA ALA A 51 -1.46 16.69 4.34
C ALA A 51 -2.60 17.50 5.00
N PRO A 52 -3.04 18.62 4.37
CA PRO A 52 -4.09 19.46 4.91
C PRO A 52 -5.48 18.78 4.88
N ASN A 53 -5.69 17.83 3.96
CA ASN A 53 -6.93 17.08 3.81
C ASN A 53 -6.69 15.76 3.05
N VAL A 54 -7.72 14.91 2.98
CA VAL A 54 -7.67 13.61 2.30
C VAL A 54 -7.34 13.73 0.80
N GLN A 55 -7.78 14.79 0.11
CA GLN A 55 -7.55 14.95 -1.33
C GLN A 55 -6.08 15.25 -1.63
N ALA A 56 -5.44 16.09 -0.81
CA ALA A 56 -4.01 16.36 -0.89
C ALA A 56 -3.19 15.10 -0.59
N PHE A 57 -3.60 14.35 0.44
CA PHE A 57 -2.99 13.06 0.77
C PHE A 57 -3.09 12.06 -0.37
N GLU A 58 -4.29 11.85 -0.94
CA GLU A 58 -4.50 10.93 -2.05
C GLU A 58 -3.66 11.29 -3.27
N LYS A 59 -3.59 12.58 -3.61
CA LYS A 59 -2.79 13.07 -4.73
C LYS A 59 -1.32 12.68 -4.56
N GLU A 60 -0.72 12.97 -3.40
CA GLU A 60 0.68 12.64 -3.12
C GLU A 60 0.89 11.12 -2.99
N GLY A 61 -0.04 10.40 -2.35
CA GLY A 61 0.01 8.95 -2.18
C GLY A 61 -0.06 8.19 -3.50
N ARG A 62 -0.82 8.70 -4.48
CA ARG A 62 -0.84 8.17 -5.86
C ARG A 62 0.47 8.39 -6.61
N MET A 63 1.30 9.35 -6.20
CA MET A 63 2.59 9.60 -6.84
C MET A 63 3.70 8.70 -6.28
N LEU A 64 3.45 7.95 -5.21
CA LEU A 64 4.38 6.94 -4.72
C LEU A 64 4.50 5.81 -5.75
N ALA A 65 5.72 5.31 -5.92
CA ALA A 65 6.05 4.30 -6.93
C ALA A 65 5.58 2.90 -6.49
N TRP A 66 4.27 2.60 -6.62
CA TRP A 66 3.65 1.32 -6.21
C TRP A 66 4.02 0.13 -7.10
N THR A 67 4.42 0.38 -8.34
CA THR A 67 4.91 -0.61 -9.32
C THR A 67 6.14 -0.08 -10.06
N PRO A 68 7.00 -0.97 -10.60
CA PRO A 68 8.20 -0.59 -11.36
C PRO A 68 7.91 0.38 -12.51
N ASP A 69 6.80 0.17 -13.23
CA ASP A 69 6.26 1.11 -14.23
C ASP A 69 5.24 2.04 -13.56
N SER A 70 5.70 2.93 -12.69
CA SER A 70 4.85 3.90 -11.96
C SER A 70 4.03 4.85 -12.86
N LEU A 71 4.22 4.77 -14.18
CA LEU A 71 3.36 5.41 -15.20
C LEU A 71 2.01 4.69 -15.41
N ARG A 72 1.79 3.51 -14.82
CA ARG A 72 0.55 2.71 -14.95
C ARG A 72 -0.30 2.67 -13.67
N ASN A 73 -0.23 3.70 -12.83
CA ASN A 73 -1.03 3.78 -11.61
C ASN A 73 -2.56 3.71 -11.86
N TRP A 74 -3.02 3.92 -13.10
CA TRP A 74 -4.42 3.71 -13.47
C TRP A 74 -4.88 2.25 -13.31
N GLU A 75 -3.99 1.26 -13.49
CA GLU A 75 -4.32 -0.17 -13.37
C GLU A 75 -4.52 -0.61 -11.92
N LEU A 76 -3.90 0.12 -10.98
CA LEU A 76 -4.05 -0.11 -9.55
C LEU A 76 -5.10 0.81 -8.92
N LYS A 77 -5.58 1.82 -9.64
CA LYS A 77 -6.42 2.90 -9.10
C LYS A 77 -7.61 2.38 -8.31
N GLU A 78 -8.29 1.34 -8.81
CA GLU A 78 -9.46 0.75 -8.17
C GLU A 78 -9.16 0.17 -6.78
N ALA A 79 -7.93 -0.30 -6.52
CA ALA A 79 -7.51 -0.81 -5.22
C ALA A 79 -6.70 0.22 -4.41
N LEU A 80 -5.95 1.10 -5.10
CA LEU A 80 -5.10 2.12 -4.49
C LEU A 80 -5.93 3.23 -3.85
N ASP A 81 -6.98 3.72 -4.52
CA ASP A 81 -7.81 4.81 -3.99
C ASP A 81 -8.50 4.41 -2.67
N PRO A 82 -9.17 3.25 -2.57
CA PRO A 82 -9.74 2.78 -1.30
C PRO A 82 -8.68 2.57 -0.21
N PHE A 83 -7.49 2.09 -0.58
CA PHE A 83 -6.39 1.91 0.37
C PHE A 83 -5.91 3.25 0.94
N LEU A 84 -5.70 4.27 0.10
CA LEU A 84 -5.30 5.60 0.55
C LEU A 84 -6.37 6.23 1.45
N GLN A 85 -7.65 6.07 1.11
CA GLN A 85 -8.75 6.56 1.95
C GLN A 85 -8.78 5.86 3.31
N ALA A 86 -8.65 4.53 3.32
CA ALA A 86 -8.61 3.76 4.55
C ALA A 86 -7.39 4.11 5.41
N PHE A 87 -6.22 4.32 4.78
CA PHE A 87 -5.00 4.72 5.47
C PHE A 87 -5.17 6.10 6.12
N TYR A 88 -5.65 7.09 5.38
CA TYR A 88 -5.87 8.43 5.93
C TYR A 88 -6.94 8.44 7.03
N ALA A 89 -8.04 7.69 6.86
CA ALA A 89 -9.09 7.58 7.85
C ALA A 89 -8.60 6.91 9.14
N ALA A 90 -7.88 5.79 9.02
CA ALA A 90 -7.27 5.10 10.16
C ALA A 90 -6.27 6.01 10.88
N ALA A 91 -5.49 6.77 10.11
CA ALA A 91 -4.50 7.68 10.64
C ALA A 91 -5.14 8.89 11.36
N THR A 92 -6.23 9.45 10.84
CA THR A 92 -6.82 10.70 11.38
C THR A 92 -7.95 10.52 12.38
N ILE A 93 -8.75 9.45 12.24
CA ILE A 93 -9.94 9.18 13.06
C ILE A 93 -9.65 8.06 14.06
N GLY A 94 -8.85 7.06 13.67
CA GLY A 94 -8.54 5.88 14.47
C GLY A 94 -9.73 4.95 14.70
N GLY A 95 -9.53 3.96 15.57
CA GLY A 95 -10.53 3.00 16.02
C GLY A 95 -10.50 1.66 15.25
N SER A 96 -10.91 0.60 15.94
CA SER A 96 -10.85 -0.80 15.46
C SER A 96 -11.51 -1.00 14.08
N ASN A 97 -12.64 -0.34 13.80
CA ASN A 97 -13.29 -0.43 12.49
C ASN A 97 -12.45 0.20 11.35
N ALA A 98 -11.61 1.20 11.64
CA ALA A 98 -10.75 1.83 10.64
C ALA A 98 -9.53 0.96 10.34
N GLU A 99 -8.99 0.27 11.35
CA GLU A 99 -7.89 -0.69 11.23
C GLU A 99 -8.29 -1.89 10.37
N ASP A 100 -9.46 -2.48 10.63
CA ASP A 100 -9.97 -3.60 9.84
C ASP A 100 -10.16 -3.23 8.36
N ARG A 101 -10.67 -2.02 8.10
CA ARG A 101 -10.81 -1.49 6.73
C ARG A 101 -9.46 -1.25 6.06
N LEU A 102 -8.50 -0.72 6.80
CA LEU A 102 -7.13 -0.51 6.30
C LEU A 102 -6.49 -1.85 5.91
N LEU A 103 -6.61 -2.86 6.77
CA LEU A 103 -6.06 -4.19 6.50
C LEU A 103 -6.74 -4.85 5.29
N ALA A 104 -8.07 -4.75 5.18
CA ALA A 104 -8.81 -5.27 4.05
C ALA A 104 -8.40 -4.58 2.74
N ALA A 105 -8.26 -3.25 2.76
CA ALA A 105 -7.83 -2.48 1.60
C ALA A 105 -6.37 -2.78 1.21
N TRP A 106 -5.48 -2.97 2.19
CA TRP A 106 -4.10 -3.41 1.96
C TRP A 106 -4.05 -4.75 1.23
N ARG A 107 -4.80 -5.75 1.72
CA ARG A 107 -4.85 -7.08 1.08
C ARG A 107 -5.36 -7.01 -0.37
N ALA A 108 -6.37 -6.17 -0.62
CA ALA A 108 -6.89 -5.97 -1.97
C ALA A 108 -5.84 -5.32 -2.89
N LEU A 109 -5.10 -4.33 -2.40
CA LEU A 109 -4.01 -3.69 -3.14
C LEU A 109 -2.86 -4.66 -3.41
N ASP A 110 -2.42 -5.42 -2.40
CA ASP A 110 -1.31 -6.39 -2.53
C ASP A 110 -1.66 -7.50 -3.53
N ALA A 111 -2.87 -8.07 -3.46
CA ALA A 111 -3.33 -9.07 -4.42
C ALA A 111 -3.29 -8.55 -5.86
N ARG A 112 -3.82 -7.33 -6.10
CA ARG A 112 -3.75 -6.70 -7.43
C ARG A 112 -2.33 -6.42 -7.89
N ARG A 113 -1.44 -5.99 -6.98
CA ARG A 113 -0.02 -5.77 -7.30
C ARG A 113 0.68 -7.07 -7.68
N LEU A 114 0.43 -8.15 -6.95
CA LEU A 114 0.98 -9.46 -7.26
C LEU A 114 0.45 -10.02 -8.58
N GLU A 115 -0.85 -9.90 -8.86
CA GLU A 115 -1.44 -10.26 -10.17
C GLU A 115 -0.68 -9.56 -11.31
N ARG A 116 -0.35 -8.27 -11.15
CA ARG A 116 0.36 -7.50 -12.17
C ARG A 116 1.84 -7.87 -12.26
N LEU A 117 2.53 -8.05 -11.14
CA LEU A 117 3.92 -8.44 -11.13
C LEU A 117 4.10 -9.85 -11.73
N VAL A 118 3.25 -10.80 -11.35
CA VAL A 118 3.25 -12.16 -11.91
C VAL A 118 2.85 -12.14 -13.39
N GLY A 119 1.84 -11.36 -13.78
CA GLY A 119 1.46 -11.19 -15.19
C GLY A 119 2.60 -10.60 -16.05
N CYS A 120 3.40 -9.70 -15.49
CA CYS A 120 4.60 -9.16 -16.14
C CYS A 120 5.75 -10.17 -16.22
N LEU A 121 5.86 -11.10 -15.28
CA LEU A 121 6.85 -12.20 -15.29
C LEU A 121 6.40 -13.37 -16.18
N SER A 122 5.10 -13.56 -16.35
CA SER A 122 4.48 -14.60 -17.18
C SER A 122 4.42 -14.23 -18.67
N ARG A 123 5.42 -13.51 -19.19
CA ARG A 123 5.59 -13.30 -20.64
C ARG A 123 5.91 -14.64 -21.32
N VAL A 124 4.93 -15.53 -21.39
CA VAL A 124 4.80 -16.47 -22.49
C VAL A 124 4.69 -15.59 -23.74
N PRO A 125 5.54 -15.78 -24.77
CA PRO A 125 5.40 -15.03 -26.00
C PRO A 125 3.97 -15.20 -26.51
N ARG A 126 3.34 -14.10 -26.94
CA ARG A 126 2.06 -14.16 -27.68
C ARG A 126 2.26 -15.19 -28.81
N PRO A 127 1.44 -16.25 -28.94
CA PRO A 127 1.59 -17.15 -30.06
C PRO A 127 1.47 -16.34 -31.35
N GLU A 128 2.53 -16.34 -32.14
CA GLU A 128 2.49 -15.78 -33.48
C GLU A 128 1.66 -16.72 -34.34
N GLY A 129 0.43 -16.31 -34.64
CA GLY A 129 -0.38 -16.96 -35.67
C GLY A 129 -1.68 -17.58 -35.15
N GLY A 130 -2.77 -17.04 -35.68
CA GLY A 130 -4.15 -17.51 -35.60
C GLY A 130 -5.03 -16.56 -36.37
#